data_AF-A0A366MBJ3-F1
#
_entry.id   AF-A0A366MBJ3-F1
#
_cell.length_a   1.000
_cell.length_b   1.000
_cell.length_c   1.000
_cell.angle_alpha   90.00
_cell.angle_beta   90.00
_cell.angle_gamma   90.00
#
_symmetry.space_group_name_H-M   'P 1'
#
loop_
_entity.id
_entity.type
_entity.pdbx_description
1 polymer ?
#
loop_
_entity_poly.entity_id
_entity_poly.type
_entity_poly.pdbx_seq_one_letter_code
_entity_poly.pdbx_strand_id
1 'polypeptide(L)'
;MYNVDSRIVIDYISFAEDAFLLFELQNFSYSLKSQNAGHKKIYTIDTVLRNSVAFSFSEDESRLVENLVFVNLKHNGYSIYFWKDKNKVDFVIPHRDYTLSAINVCYSDDIPEREIKGLNEFENAFNGKIKARIVITKDVEKEEDGILFIPLYKWLLAGSGDILQEVE
;
A
#
# COMPACT_ATOMS: atom_id res chain seq x y z
N MET A 1 14.50 -29.06 7.45
CA MET A 1 13.67 -28.07 6.73
C MET A 1 12.57 -28.86 6.04
N TYR A 2 11.30 -28.65 6.40
CA TYR A 2 10.19 -29.43 5.84
C TYR A 2 10.08 -29.15 4.33
N ASN A 3 10.08 -30.20 3.51
CA ASN A 3 10.02 -30.11 2.05
C ASN A 3 8.56 -30.01 1.61
N VAL A 4 7.95 -28.84 1.82
CA VAL A 4 6.56 -28.57 1.43
C VAL A 4 6.53 -28.14 -0.02
N ASP A 5 5.68 -28.78 -0.82
CA ASP A 5 5.47 -28.43 -2.24
C ASP A 5 4.91 -27.00 -2.34
N SER A 6 5.49 -26.19 -3.22
CA SER A 6 5.06 -24.79 -3.42
C SER A 6 3.60 -24.69 -3.84
N ARG A 7 3.05 -25.70 -4.52
CA ARG A 7 1.63 -25.77 -4.88
C ARG A 7 0.73 -25.79 -3.66
N ILE A 8 1.11 -26.55 -2.63
CA ILE A 8 0.34 -26.60 -1.38
C ILE A 8 0.32 -25.22 -0.71
N VAL A 9 1.44 -24.51 -0.70
CA VAL A 9 1.49 -23.15 -0.14
C VAL A 9 0.56 -22.20 -0.91
N ILE A 10 0.57 -22.26 -2.24
CA ILE A 10 -0.31 -21.46 -3.10
C ILE A 10 -1.78 -21.77 -2.84
N ASP A 11 -2.15 -23.06 -2.72
CA ASP A 11 -3.53 -23.47 -2.46
C ASP A 11 -4.03 -22.92 -1.11
N TYR A 12 -3.20 -23.00 -0.06
CA TYR A 12 -3.58 -22.47 1.27
C TYR A 12 -3.70 -20.95 1.28
N ILE A 13 -2.84 -20.23 0.55
CA ILE A 13 -2.98 -18.78 0.37
C ILE A 13 -4.30 -18.48 -0.36
N SER A 14 -4.61 -19.20 -1.43
CA SER A 14 -5.87 -19.04 -2.17
C SER A 14 -7.08 -19.28 -1.28
N PHE A 15 -7.08 -20.35 -0.47
CA PHE A 15 -8.19 -20.63 0.46
C PHE A 15 -8.34 -19.54 1.53
N ALA A 16 -7.23 -18.97 2.01
CA ALA A 16 -7.27 -17.88 2.97
C ALA A 16 -7.74 -16.56 2.33
N GLU A 17 -7.43 -16.32 1.06
CA GLU A 17 -7.96 -15.19 0.29
C GLU A 17 -9.46 -15.34 0.02
N ASP A 18 -9.91 -16.52 -0.40
CA ASP A 18 -11.33 -16.84 -0.59
C ASP A 18 -12.15 -16.71 0.70
N ALA A 19 -11.53 -16.98 1.85
CA ALA A 19 -12.10 -16.79 3.17
C ALA A 19 -11.99 -15.34 3.69
N PHE A 20 -11.47 -14.40 2.90
CA PHE A 20 -11.24 -12.99 3.25
C PHE A 20 -10.30 -12.78 4.46
N LEU A 21 -9.42 -13.74 4.75
CA LEU A 21 -8.46 -13.64 5.85
C LEU A 21 -7.21 -12.86 5.44
N LEU A 22 -6.78 -13.05 4.20
CA LEU A 22 -5.65 -12.36 3.59
C LEU A 22 -5.99 -11.84 2.19
N PHE A 23 -5.16 -10.94 1.69
CA PHE A 23 -5.30 -10.36 0.37
C PHE A 23 -3.95 -10.25 -0.30
N GLU A 24 -3.88 -10.67 -1.56
CA GLU A 24 -2.68 -10.50 -2.37
C GLU A 24 -2.75 -9.19 -3.16
N LEU A 25 -1.71 -8.36 -3.01
CA LEU A 25 -1.50 -7.17 -3.81
C LEU A 25 -0.48 -7.46 -4.89
N GLN A 26 -0.85 -7.12 -6.13
CA GLN A 26 0.00 -7.26 -7.30
C GLN A 26 0.82 -6.00 -7.54
N ASN A 27 1.97 -6.17 -8.20
CA ASN A 27 2.79 -5.05 -8.65
C ASN A 27 2.08 -4.31 -9.79
N PHE A 28 1.94 -3.00 -9.67
CA PHE A 28 1.27 -2.17 -10.67
C PHE A 28 2.07 -2.14 -11.97
N SER A 29 1.40 -2.45 -13.07
CA SER A 29 1.95 -2.39 -14.42
C SER A 29 0.82 -2.32 -15.44
N TYR A 30 0.99 -1.60 -16.55
CA TYR A 30 -0.02 -1.63 -17.63
C TYR A 30 -0.12 -2.98 -18.34
N SER A 31 0.88 -3.85 -18.21
CA SER A 31 0.85 -5.19 -18.81
C SER A 31 0.39 -6.23 -17.78
N LEU A 32 -0.73 -6.91 -18.07
CA LEU A 32 -1.25 -8.00 -17.23
C LEU A 32 -0.23 -9.14 -17.05
N LYS A 33 0.62 -9.38 -18.05
CA LYS A 33 1.64 -10.42 -17.99
C LYS A 33 2.74 -10.10 -16.96
N SER A 34 3.10 -8.83 -16.80
CA SER A 34 4.07 -8.42 -15.77
C SER A 34 3.45 -8.34 -14.38
N GLN A 35 2.15 -8.04 -14.26
CA GLN A 35 1.45 -8.10 -12.96
C GLN A 35 1.48 -9.51 -12.36
N ASN A 36 1.19 -10.54 -13.17
CA ASN A 36 1.13 -11.93 -12.71
C ASN A 36 2.49 -12.60 -12.45
N ALA A 37 3.58 -12.07 -13.02
CA ALA A 37 4.93 -12.63 -12.86
C ALA A 37 5.70 -12.02 -11.68
N GLY A 38 5.17 -10.95 -11.07
CA GLY A 38 5.82 -10.21 -10.01
C GLY A 38 5.68 -10.85 -8.63
N HIS A 39 6.52 -10.40 -7.70
CA HIS A 39 6.30 -10.64 -6.27
C HIS A 39 4.93 -10.09 -5.85
N LYS A 40 4.28 -10.76 -4.91
CA LYS A 40 3.01 -10.31 -4.32
C LYS A 40 3.27 -9.82 -2.90
N LYS A 41 2.59 -8.75 -2.48
CA LYS A 41 2.51 -8.35 -1.08
C LYS A 41 1.26 -8.99 -0.45
N ILE A 42 1.35 -9.48 0.78
CA ILE A 42 0.21 -10.06 1.50
C ILE A 42 -0.18 -9.13 2.64
N TYR A 43 -1.47 -8.81 2.72
CA TYR A 43 -2.09 -8.06 3.81
C TYR A 43 -3.20 -8.89 4.45
N THR A 44 -3.54 -8.59 5.71
CA THR A 44 -4.58 -9.30 6.46
C THR A 44 -5.77 -8.40 6.71
N ILE A 45 -6.97 -8.98 6.78
CA ILE A 45 -8.20 -8.24 7.10
C ILE A 45 -8.16 -7.58 8.48
N ASP A 46 -7.44 -8.22 9.41
CA ASP A 46 -7.27 -7.77 10.78
C ASP A 46 -5.78 -7.77 11.14
N THR A 47 -5.31 -6.72 11.81
CA THR A 47 -3.93 -6.60 12.28
C THR A 47 -3.59 -7.58 13.41
N VAL A 48 -4.60 -8.05 14.16
CA VAL A 48 -4.48 -9.09 15.19
C VAL A 48 -4.10 -10.44 14.56
N LEU A 49 -4.64 -10.79 13.39
CA LEU A 49 -4.23 -12.01 12.68
C LEU A 49 -2.72 -12.02 12.43
N ARG A 50 -2.17 -10.90 11.95
CA ARG A 50 -0.71 -10.73 11.79
C ARG A 50 0.01 -10.89 13.13
N ASN A 51 -0.41 -10.16 14.16
CA ASN A 51 0.26 -10.16 15.47
C ASN A 51 0.20 -11.51 16.19
N SER A 52 -0.81 -12.35 15.90
CA SER A 52 -0.95 -13.68 16.50
C SER A 52 0.00 -14.73 15.90
N VAL A 53 0.56 -14.48 14.71
CA VAL A 53 1.35 -15.46 13.95
C VAL A 53 2.77 -14.96 13.62
N ALA A 54 2.98 -13.65 13.49
CA ALA A 54 4.27 -13.05 13.15
C ALA A 54 5.12 -12.76 14.40
N PHE A 55 6.44 -12.97 14.30
CA PHE A 55 7.40 -12.59 15.34
C PHE A 55 7.43 -11.08 15.54
N SER A 56 7.39 -10.62 16.79
CA SER A 56 7.30 -9.19 17.08
C SER A 56 8.66 -8.48 17.16
N PHE A 57 8.87 -7.43 16.36
CA PHE A 57 10.05 -6.53 16.35
C PHE A 57 9.60 -5.06 16.24
N SER A 58 10.47 -4.08 16.51
CA SER A 58 10.13 -2.64 16.36
C SER A 58 9.75 -2.23 14.93
N GLU A 59 10.15 -3.00 13.92
CA GLU A 59 9.73 -2.85 12.53
C GLU A 59 8.24 -3.17 12.30
N ASP A 60 7.55 -3.69 13.33
CA ASP A 60 6.14 -4.05 13.25
C ASP A 60 5.20 -2.86 13.22
N GLU A 61 5.50 -1.74 13.90
CA GLU A 61 4.57 -0.61 13.94
C GLU A 61 4.31 -0.07 12.54
N SER A 62 5.38 0.13 11.75
CA SER A 62 5.25 0.54 10.35
C SER A 62 4.44 -0.45 9.52
N ARG A 63 4.64 -1.76 9.72
CA ARG A 63 3.92 -2.82 8.99
C ARG A 63 2.46 -2.92 9.41
N LEU A 64 2.16 -2.66 10.68
CA LEU A 64 0.81 -2.61 11.22
C LEU A 64 0.04 -1.41 10.68
N VAL A 65 0.69 -0.24 10.63
CA VAL A 65 0.11 0.97 10.06
C VAL A 65 -0.08 0.81 8.55
N GLU A 66 0.87 0.21 7.83
CA GLU A 66 0.72 -0.13 6.41
C GLU A 66 -0.51 -1.04 6.20
N ASN A 67 -0.67 -2.08 7.02
CA ASN A 67 -1.85 -2.95 6.96
C ASN A 67 -3.16 -2.23 7.31
N LEU A 68 -3.14 -1.32 8.27
CA LEU A 68 -4.31 -0.52 8.65
C LEU A 68 -4.75 0.42 7.53
N VAL A 69 -3.79 1.08 6.86
CA VAL A 69 -4.05 1.90 5.67
C VAL A 69 -4.63 1.04 4.54
N PHE A 70 -4.07 -0.16 4.32
CA PHE A 70 -4.61 -1.12 3.35
C PHE A 70 -6.08 -1.49 3.66
N VAL A 71 -6.39 -1.86 4.91
CA VAL A 71 -7.76 -2.24 5.31
C VAL A 71 -8.71 -1.07 5.11
N ASN A 72 -8.30 0.15 5.46
CA ASN A 72 -9.09 1.35 5.25
C ASN A 72 -9.37 1.60 3.76
N LEU A 73 -8.36 1.51 2.89
CA LEU A 73 -8.54 1.61 1.43
C LEU A 73 -9.47 0.51 0.88
N LYS A 74 -9.30 -0.73 1.34
CA LYS A 74 -10.11 -1.88 0.92
C LYS A 74 -11.57 -1.71 1.34
N HIS A 75 -11.81 -1.23 2.55
CA HIS A 75 -13.14 -0.95 3.08
C HIS A 75 -13.87 0.12 2.25
N ASN A 76 -13.12 1.10 1.73
CA ASN A 76 -13.65 2.13 0.82
C ASN A 76 -13.78 1.66 -0.65
N GLY A 77 -13.52 0.38 -0.94
CA GLY A 77 -13.79 -0.22 -2.24
C GLY A 77 -12.76 0.10 -3.33
N TYR A 78 -11.56 0.58 -2.96
CA TYR A 78 -10.52 0.86 -3.93
C TYR A 78 -9.90 -0.42 -4.51
N SER A 79 -9.51 -0.35 -5.78
CA SER A 79 -8.55 -1.27 -6.38
C SER A 79 -7.14 -0.85 -5.96
N ILE A 80 -6.39 -1.76 -5.35
CA ILE A 80 -5.12 -1.44 -4.70
C ILE A 80 -4.01 -2.31 -5.29
N TYR A 81 -2.92 -1.67 -5.66
CA TYR A 81 -1.68 -2.30 -6.11
C TYR A 81 -0.52 -1.78 -5.27
N PHE A 82 0.64 -2.42 -5.34
CA PHE A 82 1.89 -1.79 -4.91
C PHE A 82 2.74 -1.48 -6.14
N TRP A 83 3.82 -0.71 -6.00
CA TRP A 83 4.78 -0.57 -7.10
C TRP A 83 6.21 -0.72 -6.62
N LYS A 84 7.02 -1.46 -7.37
CA LYS A 84 8.44 -1.66 -7.07
C LYS A 84 9.28 -1.60 -8.34
N ASP A 85 10.23 -0.66 -8.34
CA ASP A 85 11.39 -0.65 -9.23
C ASP A 85 12.65 -0.43 -8.36
N LYS A 86 13.41 0.66 -8.55
CA LYS A 86 14.55 0.96 -7.67
C LYS A 86 14.05 1.30 -6.28
N ASN A 87 13.13 2.25 -6.18
CA ASN A 87 12.38 2.54 -4.95
C ASN A 87 11.02 1.81 -4.95
N LYS A 88 10.26 1.96 -3.85
CA LYS A 88 8.95 1.33 -3.68
C LYS A 88 7.88 2.39 -3.47
N VAL A 89 6.68 2.10 -3.97
CA VAL A 89 5.45 2.74 -3.54
C VAL A 89 4.57 1.69 -2.87
N ASP A 90 4.08 1.97 -1.67
CA ASP A 90 3.34 0.97 -0.89
C ASP A 90 1.96 0.71 -1.46
N PHE A 91 1.23 1.76 -1.84
CA PHE A 91 -0.08 1.66 -2.48
C PHE A 91 -0.21 2.55 -3.72
N VAL A 92 -0.75 1.97 -4.78
CA VAL A 92 -1.11 2.62 -6.04
C VAL A 92 -2.60 2.40 -6.28
N ILE A 93 -3.33 3.50 -6.46
CA ILE A 93 -4.77 3.51 -6.68
C ILE A 93 -5.04 4.04 -8.09
N PRO A 94 -5.46 3.20 -9.04
CA PRO A 94 -5.94 3.66 -10.33
C PRO A 94 -7.35 4.24 -10.23
N HIS A 95 -7.55 5.38 -10.88
CA HIS A 95 -8.83 6.09 -10.96
C HIS A 95 -9.53 5.83 -12.29
N ARG A 96 -10.82 6.18 -12.35
CA ARG A 96 -11.65 6.00 -13.56
C ARG A 96 -11.21 6.89 -14.73
N ASP A 97 -10.58 8.03 -14.45
CA ASP A 97 -10.05 8.99 -15.42
C ASP A 97 -8.64 8.61 -15.94
N TYR A 98 -8.16 7.40 -15.62
CA TYR A 98 -6.84 6.89 -15.97
C TYR A 98 -5.67 7.60 -15.28
N THR A 99 -5.94 8.38 -14.22
CA THR A 99 -4.90 8.88 -13.32
C THR A 99 -4.61 7.87 -12.20
N LEU A 100 -3.49 8.08 -11.51
CA LEU A 100 -3.03 7.23 -10.41
C LEU A 100 -2.82 8.07 -9.14
N SER A 101 -3.18 7.55 -7.98
CA SER A 101 -2.68 8.06 -6.70
C SER A 101 -1.62 7.12 -6.14
N ALA A 102 -0.54 7.69 -5.62
CA ALA A 102 0.58 6.97 -5.02
C ALA A 102 0.68 7.31 -3.52
N ILE A 103 0.78 6.30 -2.68
CA ILE A 103 0.76 6.44 -1.22
C ILE A 103 1.91 5.62 -0.63
N ASN A 104 2.75 6.27 0.18
CA ASN A 104 3.71 5.60 1.06
C ASN A 104 3.30 5.74 2.52
N VAL A 105 3.68 4.78 3.35
CA VAL A 105 3.38 4.79 4.78
C VAL A 105 4.68 4.87 5.56
N CYS A 106 4.82 5.93 6.35
CA CYS A 106 5.96 6.15 7.23
C CYS A 106 5.47 6.62 8.59
N TYR A 107 5.24 5.69 9.52
CA TYR A 107 4.76 6.01 10.87
C TYR A 107 5.89 6.55 11.77
N SER A 108 6.39 7.72 11.40
CA SER A 108 7.47 8.46 12.06
C SER A 108 7.27 9.95 11.79
N ASP A 109 7.89 10.80 12.61
CA ASP A 109 7.97 12.24 12.36
C ASP A 109 9.23 12.59 11.56
N ASP A 110 10.25 11.73 11.62
CA ASP A 110 11.41 11.79 10.73
C ASP A 110 11.10 10.95 9.47
N ILE A 111 10.78 11.63 8.37
CA ILE A 111 10.40 11.00 7.10
C ILE A 111 11.66 10.77 6.27
N PRO A 112 12.06 9.50 6.04
CA PRO A 112 13.23 9.20 5.23
C PRO A 112 13.06 9.68 3.79
N GLU A 113 14.13 10.22 3.21
CA GLU A 113 14.14 10.72 1.83
C GLU A 113 13.74 9.64 0.79
N ARG A 114 13.93 8.36 1.12
CA ARG A 114 13.51 7.24 0.26
C ARG A 114 12.00 7.21 -0.01
N GLU A 115 11.18 7.70 0.92
CA GLU A 115 9.72 7.71 0.76
C GLU A 115 9.31 8.71 -0.32
N ILE A 116 9.92 9.90 -0.29
CA ILE A 116 9.76 10.94 -1.30
C ILE A 116 10.34 10.49 -2.65
N LYS A 117 11.53 9.90 -2.65
CA LYS A 117 12.17 9.35 -3.87
C LYS A 117 11.31 8.30 -4.54
N GLY A 118 10.64 7.43 -3.78
CA GLY A 118 9.72 6.43 -4.32
C GLY A 118 8.55 7.06 -5.08
N LEU A 119 7.90 8.06 -4.49
CA LEU A 119 6.78 8.76 -5.12
C LEU A 119 7.21 9.54 -6.38
N ASN A 120 8.36 10.20 -6.33
CA ASN A 120 8.92 10.93 -7.48
C ASN A 120 9.34 9.98 -8.62
N GLU A 121 9.95 8.83 -8.29
CA GLU A 121 10.31 7.82 -9.29
C GLU A 121 9.06 7.25 -9.97
N PHE A 122 8.02 6.98 -9.19
CA PHE A 122 6.73 6.52 -9.71
C PHE A 122 6.09 7.55 -10.66
N GLU A 123 6.03 8.82 -10.26
CA GLU A 123 5.50 9.88 -11.12
C GLU A 123 6.21 9.98 -12.47
N ASN A 124 7.54 9.89 -12.45
CA ASN A 124 8.35 9.89 -13.67
C ASN A 124 8.08 8.65 -14.54
N ALA A 125 7.93 7.47 -13.93
CA ALA A 125 7.68 6.21 -14.64
C ALA A 125 6.31 6.18 -15.34
N PHE A 126 5.34 6.96 -14.85
CA PHE A 126 3.96 7.00 -15.38
C PHE A 126 3.59 8.35 -16.02
N ASN A 127 4.60 9.13 -16.42
CA ASN A 127 4.47 10.36 -17.22
C ASN A 127 3.55 11.42 -16.59
N GLY A 128 3.58 11.57 -15.27
CA GLY A 128 2.84 12.64 -14.58
C GLY A 128 1.31 12.49 -14.59
N LYS A 129 0.77 11.32 -14.95
CA LYS A 129 -0.66 11.01 -14.77
C LYS A 129 -0.99 10.71 -13.30
N ILE A 130 -0.46 11.54 -12.40
CA ILE A 130 -0.56 11.35 -10.96
C ILE A 130 -1.54 12.37 -10.41
N LYS A 131 -2.59 11.87 -9.79
CA LYS A 131 -3.63 12.67 -9.16
C LYS A 131 -3.20 13.14 -7.78
N ALA A 132 -2.62 12.23 -6.99
CA ALA A 132 -2.10 12.55 -5.67
C ALA A 132 -0.84 11.76 -5.35
N ARG A 133 0.09 12.39 -4.64
CA ARG A 133 1.25 11.77 -4.00
C ARG A 133 1.14 12.01 -2.51
N ILE A 134 1.05 10.94 -1.72
CA ILE A 134 0.73 11.03 -0.30
C ILE A 134 1.76 10.24 0.51
N VAL A 135 2.20 10.81 1.63
CA VAL A 135 2.90 10.09 2.70
C VAL A 135 2.00 10.10 3.93
N ILE A 136 1.60 8.90 4.37
CA ILE A 136 0.93 8.75 5.65
C ILE A 136 1.98 8.80 6.76
N THR A 137 1.83 9.72 7.68
CA THR A 137 2.80 10.01 8.74
C THR A 137 2.24 9.65 10.12
N LYS A 138 3.08 9.78 11.16
CA LYS A 138 2.59 9.72 12.54
C LYS A 138 1.83 11.00 12.89
N ASP A 139 2.53 12.13 12.97
CA ASP A 139 1.94 13.43 13.34
C ASP A 139 2.29 14.58 12.38
N VAL A 140 3.12 14.35 11.36
CA VAL A 140 3.56 15.39 10.41
C VAL A 140 2.48 15.69 9.38
N GLU A 141 2.00 16.93 9.36
CA GLU A 141 1.06 17.44 8.35
C GLU A 141 1.68 18.63 7.61
N LYS A 142 1.84 18.48 6.29
CA LYS A 142 2.36 19.53 5.41
C LYS A 142 2.12 19.16 3.94
N GLU A 143 2.35 20.13 3.07
CA GLU A 143 2.52 19.90 1.64
C GLU A 143 3.91 20.39 1.22
N GLU A 144 4.64 19.55 0.50
CA GLU A 144 5.99 19.87 0.01
C GLU A 144 6.19 19.22 -1.36
N ASP A 145 6.61 20.00 -2.36
CA ASP A 145 6.83 19.55 -3.75
C ASP A 145 5.64 18.79 -4.37
N GLY A 146 4.41 19.16 -4.00
CA GLY A 146 3.17 18.50 -4.44
C GLY A 146 2.96 17.10 -3.85
N ILE A 147 3.62 16.80 -2.72
CA ILE A 147 3.40 15.61 -1.89
C ILE A 147 2.69 16.04 -0.62
N LEU A 148 1.57 15.38 -0.33
CA LEU A 148 0.78 15.59 0.88
C LEU A 148 1.28 14.67 1.99
N PHE A 149 1.64 15.25 3.13
CA PHE A 149 1.98 14.52 4.34
C PHE A 149 0.76 14.56 5.25
N ILE A 150 0.18 13.40 5.54
CA ILE A 150 -1.10 13.30 6.24
C ILE A 150 -0.92 12.41 7.47
N PRO A 151 -1.18 12.90 8.69
CA PRO A 151 -1.18 12.08 9.88
C PRO A 151 -2.17 10.92 9.77
N LEU A 152 -1.77 9.72 10.21
CA LEU A 152 -2.59 8.52 10.14
C LEU A 152 -3.99 8.71 10.76
N TYR A 153 -4.08 9.38 11.91
CA TYR A 153 -5.37 9.59 12.56
C TYR A 153 -6.31 10.45 11.71
N LYS A 154 -5.80 11.46 10.99
CA LYS A 154 -6.60 12.27 10.08
C LYS A 154 -7.09 11.46 8.90
N TRP A 155 -6.18 10.66 8.31
CA TRP A 155 -6.52 9.75 7.22
C TRP A 155 -7.67 8.80 7.60
N LEU A 156 -7.62 8.22 8.80
CA LEU A 156 -8.64 7.28 9.26
C LEU A 156 -9.98 7.95 9.61
N LEU A 157 -9.95 9.18 10.14
CA LEU A 157 -11.16 9.91 10.56
C LEU A 157 -11.88 10.61 9.41
N ALA A 158 -11.15 11.18 8.45
CA ALA A 158 -11.74 11.81 7.26
C ALA A 158 -12.37 10.78 6.32
N GLY A 159 -11.91 9.52 6.37
CA GLY A 159 -12.22 8.51 5.36
C GLY A 159 -11.37 8.73 4.12
N SER A 160 -10.65 7.69 3.67
CA SER A 160 -9.81 7.78 2.46
C SER A 160 -10.59 8.21 1.22
N GLY A 161 -11.92 8.01 1.23
CA GLY A 161 -12.88 8.49 0.24
C GLY A 161 -12.76 9.98 0.00
N ASP A 162 -12.88 10.78 1.06
CA ASP A 162 -12.92 12.24 0.95
C ASP A 162 -11.57 12.80 0.48
N ILE A 163 -10.44 12.26 0.96
CA ILE A 163 -9.10 12.74 0.57
C ILE A 163 -8.76 12.38 -0.88
N LEU A 164 -9.22 11.23 -1.38
CA LEU A 164 -8.98 10.82 -2.77
C LEU A 164 -10.05 11.36 -3.75
N GLN A 165 -11.25 11.72 -3.26
CA GLN A 165 -12.33 12.34 -4.03
C GLN A 165 -12.24 13.87 -4.07
N GLU A 166 -11.69 14.55 -3.06
CA GLU A 166 -11.47 16.01 -3.08
C GLU A 166 -10.47 16.44 -4.16
N VAL A 167 -9.76 15.48 -4.77
CA VAL A 167 -8.88 15.71 -5.92
C VAL A 167 -9.61 15.48 -7.26
N GLU A 168 -10.89 15.07 -7.29
CA GLU A 168 -11.76 15.03 -8.50
C GLU A 168 -12.14 16.43 -9.03
#